data_AF-A0A098LUE2-F1
#
_entry.id   AF-A0A098LUE2-F1
#
_cell.length_a   1.000
_cell.length_b   1.000
_cell.length_c   1.000
_cell.angle_alpha   90.00
_cell.angle_beta   90.00
_cell.angle_gamma   90.00
#
_symmetry.space_group_name_H-M   'P 1'
#
loop_
_entity.id
_entity.type
_entity.pdbx_description
1 polymer ?
#
loop_
_entity_poly.entity_id
_entity_poly.type
_entity_poly.pdbx_seq_one_letter_code
_entity_poly.pdbx_strand_id
1 'polypeptide(L)'
;MVIMENLFLKKVKESVKHWYLVLIVGILLISTGIWTFTHPKESYVALGFIFSISFLCTGILELLFAFLNRNEIENWIWILILGALNTLVGFMLISNTAISILGLSLYVGFVIMFRSLWAVATSIDLKNYGVKGWVNLMLVGVLGVVFSFILIRNPALAGMTLVFWTGIAFLLSGIFNTYLAFKMKNLHNKWDSISFKNE
;
A
#
# COMPACT_ATOMS: atom_id res chain seq x y z
N MET A 1 -23.87 -27.05 14.87
CA MET A 1 -24.27 -25.63 14.70
C MET A 1 -23.93 -24.81 15.94
N VAL A 2 -24.44 -25.17 17.13
CA VAL A 2 -24.18 -24.50 18.43
C VAL A 2 -22.69 -24.39 18.82
N ILE A 3 -21.88 -25.42 18.57
CA ILE A 3 -20.43 -25.39 18.89
C ILE A 3 -19.68 -24.34 18.05
N MET A 4 -20.10 -24.15 16.79
CA MET A 4 -19.48 -23.19 15.87
C MET A 4 -19.82 -21.74 16.27
N GLU A 5 -21.03 -21.52 16.76
CA GLU A 5 -21.53 -20.23 17.26
C GLU A 5 -20.80 -19.81 18.54
N ASN A 6 -20.58 -20.73 19.48
CA ASN A 6 -19.80 -20.48 20.70
C ASN A 6 -18.33 -20.15 20.41
N LEU A 7 -17.74 -20.77 19.39
CA LEU A 7 -16.36 -20.51 18.96
C LEU A 7 -16.21 -19.12 18.34
N PHE A 8 -17.20 -18.71 17.54
CA PHE A 8 -17.25 -17.38 16.95
C PHE A 8 -17.39 -16.29 18.01
N LEU A 9 -18.32 -16.46 18.96
CA LEU A 9 -18.55 -15.51 20.05
C LEU A 9 -17.32 -15.36 20.96
N LYS A 10 -16.61 -16.46 21.24
CA LYS A 10 -15.35 -16.43 22.01
C LYS A 10 -14.25 -15.66 21.29
N LYS A 11 -14.06 -15.89 19.98
CA LYS A 11 -13.11 -15.14 19.14
C LYS A 11 -13.41 -13.64 19.09
N VAL A 12 -14.68 -13.28 18.97
CA VAL A 12 -15.12 -11.87 18.96
C VAL A 12 -14.85 -11.22 20.32
N LYS A 13 -15.15 -11.89 21.43
CA LYS A 13 -14.87 -11.39 22.79
C LYS A 13 -13.37 -11.16 23.02
N GLU A 14 -12.51 -12.10 22.62
CA GLU A 14 -11.06 -11.96 22.75
C GLU A 14 -10.48 -10.85 21.87
N SER A 15 -11.01 -10.67 20.66
CA SER A 15 -10.59 -9.59 19.76
C SER A 15 -10.96 -8.22 20.32
N VAL A 16 -12.15 -8.11 20.92
CA VAL A 16 -12.67 -6.89 21.53
C VAL A 16 -11.93 -6.51 22.83
N LYS A 17 -11.38 -7.49 23.57
CA LYS A 17 -10.57 -7.26 24.77
C LYS A 17 -9.30 -6.43 24.48
N HIS A 18 -8.72 -6.59 23.30
CA HIS A 18 -7.47 -5.92 22.91
C HIS A 18 -7.70 -4.61 22.13
N TRP A 19 -8.85 -3.96 22.33
CA TRP A 19 -9.22 -2.70 21.66
C TRP A 19 -8.16 -1.59 21.79
N TYR A 20 -7.39 -1.58 22.89
CA TYR A 20 -6.34 -0.59 23.13
C TYR A 20 -5.16 -0.72 22.15
N LEU A 21 -4.87 -1.92 21.63
CA LEU A 21 -3.82 -2.11 20.62
C LEU A 21 -4.17 -1.37 19.33
N VAL A 22 -5.44 -1.47 18.89
CA VAL A 22 -5.96 -0.77 17.72
C VAL A 22 -5.91 0.74 17.93
N LEU A 23 -6.18 1.21 19.15
CA LEU A 23 -6.08 2.63 19.52
C LEU A 23 -4.64 3.14 19.43
N ILE A 24 -3.68 2.39 19.99
CA ILE A 24 -2.26 2.74 19.95
C ILE A 24 -1.77 2.84 18.49
N VAL A 25 -2.13 1.86 17.66
CA VAL A 25 -1.82 1.89 16.22
C VAL A 25 -2.45 3.12 15.55
N GLY A 26 -3.71 3.44 15.87
CA GLY A 26 -4.38 4.62 15.34
C GLY A 26 -3.65 5.92 15.65
N ILE A 27 -3.25 6.11 16.91
CA ILE A 27 -2.51 7.30 17.36
C ILE A 27 -1.13 7.37 16.69
N LEU A 28 -0.39 6.25 16.65
CA LEU A 28 0.91 6.20 16.00
C LEU A 28 0.84 6.57 14.51
N LEU A 29 -0.19 6.09 13.80
CA LEU A 29 -0.41 6.41 12.39
C LEU A 29 -0.76 7.89 12.19
N ILE A 30 -1.60 8.48 13.05
CA ILE A 30 -1.89 9.93 12.99
C ILE A 30 -0.60 10.74 13.19
N SER A 31 0.16 10.42 14.24
CA SER A 31 1.44 11.10 14.52
C SER A 31 2.43 10.97 13.36
N THR A 32 2.51 9.78 12.75
CA THR A 32 3.37 9.54 11.57
C THR A 32 2.88 10.32 10.36
N GLY A 33 1.57 10.42 10.14
CA GLY A 33 0.98 11.24 9.08
C GLY A 33 1.31 12.73 9.25
N ILE A 34 1.17 13.26 10.47
CA ILE A 34 1.55 14.65 10.78
C ILE A 34 3.06 14.85 10.58
N TRP A 35 3.89 13.91 11.03
CA TRP A 35 5.34 13.95 10.80
C TRP A 35 5.67 14.00 9.30
N THR A 36 4.95 13.22 8.51
CA THR A 36 5.14 13.15 7.05
C THR A 36 4.96 14.50 6.37
N PHE A 37 3.98 15.29 6.81
CA PHE A 37 3.72 16.63 6.25
C PHE A 37 4.65 17.71 6.77
N THR A 38 5.10 17.60 8.03
CA THR A 38 6.01 18.59 8.62
C THR A 38 7.44 18.41 8.10
N HIS A 39 7.83 17.18 7.74
CA HIS A 39 9.17 16.79 7.30
C HIS A 39 9.15 16.07 5.94
N PRO A 40 8.71 16.74 4.86
CA PRO A 40 8.47 16.07 3.58
C PRO A 40 9.74 15.53 2.93
N LYS A 41 10.90 16.16 3.18
CA LYS A 41 12.19 15.71 2.63
C LYS A 41 12.67 14.43 3.31
N GLU A 42 12.70 14.39 4.64
CA GLU A 42 13.10 13.19 5.39
C GLU A 42 12.13 12.03 5.11
N SER A 43 10.83 12.33 5.04
CA SER A 43 9.82 11.33 4.73
C SER A 43 10.01 10.73 3.34
N TYR A 44 10.42 11.56 2.37
CA TYR A 44 10.72 11.06 1.04
C TYR A 44 11.96 10.16 1.01
N VAL A 45 13.01 10.51 1.76
CA VAL A 45 14.20 9.65 1.93
C VAL A 45 13.80 8.30 2.56
N ALA A 46 12.98 8.33 3.61
CA ALA A 46 12.49 7.11 4.27
C ALA A 46 11.70 6.22 3.30
N LEU A 47 10.85 6.81 2.45
CA LEU A 47 10.12 6.08 1.42
C LEU A 47 11.04 5.48 0.36
N GLY A 48 12.08 6.20 -0.04
CA GLY A 48 13.15 5.67 -0.88
C GLY A 48 13.83 4.46 -0.23
N PHE A 49 14.16 4.54 1.05
CA PHE A 49 14.78 3.43 1.77
C PHE A 49 13.88 2.19 1.83
N ILE A 50 12.60 2.36 2.15
CA ILE A 50 11.60 1.28 2.13
C ILE A 50 11.50 0.66 0.72
N PHE A 51 11.48 1.49 -0.31
CA PHE A 51 11.48 1.06 -1.70
C PHE A 51 12.73 0.21 -2.04
N SER A 52 13.92 0.67 -1.64
CA SER A 52 15.16 -0.07 -1.85
C SER A 52 15.17 -1.44 -1.17
N ILE A 53 14.74 -1.50 0.09
CA ILE A 53 14.62 -2.77 0.84
C ILE A 53 13.61 -3.69 0.17
N SER A 54 12.49 -3.14 -0.30
CA SER A 54 11.46 -3.93 -0.98
C SER A 54 12.02 -4.62 -2.22
N PHE A 55 12.79 -3.91 -3.06
CA PHE A 55 13.47 -4.51 -4.22
C PHE A 55 14.46 -5.60 -3.81
N LEU A 56 15.26 -5.35 -2.77
CA LEU A 56 16.25 -6.32 -2.30
C LEU A 56 15.56 -7.59 -1.77
N CYS A 57 14.56 -7.44 -0.90
CA CYS A 57 13.80 -8.54 -0.33
C CYS A 57 13.07 -9.33 -1.42
N THR A 58 12.37 -8.64 -2.33
CA THR A 58 11.70 -9.29 -3.45
C THR A 58 12.67 -10.06 -4.31
N GLY A 59 13.81 -9.47 -4.69
CA GLY A 59 14.80 -10.16 -5.52
C GLY A 59 15.39 -11.39 -4.82
N ILE A 60 15.73 -11.29 -3.53
CA ILE A 60 16.26 -12.44 -2.76
C ILE A 60 15.20 -13.54 -2.66
N LEU A 61 13.95 -13.20 -2.38
CA LEU A 61 12.85 -14.16 -2.30
C LEU A 61 12.58 -14.82 -3.66
N GLU A 62 12.62 -14.07 -4.77
CA GLU A 62 12.45 -14.59 -6.12
C GLU A 62 13.60 -15.54 -6.50
N LEU A 63 14.84 -15.20 -6.15
CA LEU A 63 15.99 -16.09 -6.32
C LEU A 63 15.78 -17.41 -5.55
N LEU A 64 15.48 -17.32 -4.25
CA LEU A 64 15.22 -18.49 -3.41
C LEU A 64 14.07 -19.33 -3.97
N PHE A 65 12.96 -18.69 -4.36
CA PHE A 65 11.79 -19.35 -4.92
C PHE A 65 12.13 -20.08 -6.23
N ALA A 66 12.85 -19.44 -7.13
CA ALA A 66 13.29 -20.04 -8.40
C ALA A 66 14.21 -21.23 -8.17
N PHE A 67 15.17 -21.14 -7.22
CA PHE A 67 16.10 -22.23 -6.93
C PHE A 67 15.42 -23.45 -6.29
N LEU A 68 14.48 -23.21 -5.37
CA LEU A 68 13.74 -24.26 -4.66
C LEU A 68 12.75 -24.98 -5.58
N ASN A 69 12.12 -24.26 -6.52
CA ASN A 69 11.08 -24.81 -7.39
C ASN A 69 11.54 -25.01 -8.85
N ARG A 70 12.85 -25.03 -9.10
CA ARG A 70 13.41 -25.13 -10.47
C ARG A 70 12.96 -26.36 -11.26
N ASN A 71 12.55 -27.43 -10.58
CA ASN A 71 12.09 -28.67 -11.20
C ASN A 71 10.56 -28.75 -11.33
N GLU A 72 9.82 -27.88 -10.63
CA GLU A 72 8.36 -27.92 -10.53
C GLU A 72 7.70 -26.85 -11.42
N ILE A 73 8.43 -25.80 -11.80
CA ILE A 73 7.92 -24.64 -12.53
C ILE A 73 8.66 -24.49 -13.86
N GLU A 74 7.95 -24.55 -14.99
CA GLU A 74 8.55 -24.41 -16.32
C GLU A 74 9.26 -23.06 -16.53
N ASN A 75 8.71 -21.97 -15.98
CA ASN A 75 9.24 -20.61 -16.14
C ASN A 75 10.24 -20.18 -15.05
N TRP A 76 10.85 -21.12 -14.32
CA TRP A 76 11.75 -20.80 -13.20
C TRP A 76 12.94 -19.91 -13.60
N ILE A 77 13.45 -20.04 -14.83
CA ILE A 77 14.59 -19.24 -15.34
C ILE A 77 14.22 -17.76 -15.42
N TRP A 78 13.01 -17.45 -15.88
CA TRP A 78 12.51 -16.06 -15.94
C TRP A 78 12.41 -15.46 -14.55
N ILE A 79 11.94 -16.23 -13.58
CA ILE A 79 11.86 -15.80 -12.18
C ILE A 79 13.26 -15.61 -11.59
N LEU A 80 14.22 -16.48 -11.95
CA LEU A 80 15.61 -16.34 -11.51
C LEU A 80 16.27 -15.08 -12.08
N ILE A 81 16.08 -14.79 -13.37
CA ILE A 81 16.60 -13.58 -14.01
C ILE A 81 15.97 -12.34 -13.37
N LEU A 82 14.65 -12.35 -13.16
CA LEU A 82 13.95 -11.25 -12.52
C LEU A 82 14.43 -11.04 -11.07
N GLY A 83 14.59 -12.12 -10.31
CA GLY A 83 15.12 -12.09 -8.96
C GLY A 83 16.53 -11.53 -8.90
N ALA A 84 17.42 -11.97 -9.79
CA ALA A 84 18.78 -11.45 -9.89
C ALA A 84 18.80 -9.95 -10.21
N LEU A 85 17.97 -9.51 -11.16
CA LEU A 85 17.85 -8.10 -11.53
C LEU A 85 17.31 -7.27 -10.35
N ASN A 86 16.25 -7.74 -9.69
CA ASN A 86 15.64 -7.07 -8.55
C ASN A 86 16.61 -6.97 -7.37
N THR A 87 17.39 -8.02 -7.08
CA THR A 87 18.43 -7.99 -6.05
C THR A 87 19.52 -6.99 -6.40
N LEU A 88 20.01 -6.98 -7.65
CA LEU A 88 21.03 -6.06 -8.10
C LEU A 88 20.55 -4.61 -8.00
N VAL A 89 19.35 -4.32 -8.50
CA VAL A 89 18.73 -2.99 -8.39
C VAL A 89 18.56 -2.62 -6.92
N GLY A 90 18.00 -3.50 -6.08
CA GLY A 90 17.85 -3.26 -4.64
C GLY A 90 19.17 -2.91 -3.96
N PHE A 91 20.26 -3.63 -4.29
CA PHE A 91 21.59 -3.35 -3.77
C PHE A 91 22.11 -1.97 -4.22
N MET A 92 21.92 -1.60 -5.49
CA MET A 92 22.30 -0.28 -6.01
C MET A 92 21.51 0.85 -5.32
N LEU A 93 20.21 0.65 -5.10
CA LEU A 93 19.34 1.64 -4.45
C LEU A 93 19.73 1.83 -2.97
N ILE A 94 20.11 0.77 -2.25
CA ILE A 94 20.59 0.87 -0.85
C ILE A 94 21.95 1.58 -0.79
N SER A 95 22.83 1.28 -1.74
CA SER A 95 24.19 1.84 -1.77
C SER A 95 24.21 3.34 -2.07
N ASN A 96 23.19 3.86 -2.75
CA ASN A 96 23.11 5.27 -3.10
C ASN A 96 21.69 5.82 -2.94
N THR A 97 21.51 6.62 -1.89
CA THR A 97 20.24 7.29 -1.56
C THR A 97 19.72 8.17 -2.69
N ALA A 98 20.59 8.82 -3.47
CA ALA A 98 20.15 9.66 -4.60
C ALA A 98 19.53 8.81 -5.72
N ILE A 99 20.10 7.63 -6.00
CA ILE A 99 19.54 6.69 -6.98
C ILE A 99 18.22 6.11 -6.47
N SER A 100 18.11 5.79 -5.18
CA SER A 100 16.87 5.33 -4.55
C SER A 100 15.72 6.31 -4.73
N ILE A 101 15.96 7.57 -4.39
CA ILE A 101 14.99 8.66 -4.49
C ILE A 101 14.55 8.84 -5.95
N LEU A 102 15.50 8.99 -6.88
CA LEU A 102 15.20 9.14 -8.30
C LEU A 102 14.45 7.92 -8.86
N GLY A 103 14.88 6.71 -8.51
CA GLY A 103 14.25 5.46 -8.90
C GLY A 103 12.80 5.38 -8.44
N LEU A 104 12.54 5.72 -7.17
CA LEU A 104 11.18 5.78 -6.63
C LEU A 104 10.30 6.80 -7.37
N SER A 105 10.84 7.99 -7.67
CA SER A 105 10.10 9.00 -8.44
C SER A 105 9.74 8.55 -9.85
N LEU A 106 10.70 7.98 -10.56
CA LEU A 106 10.48 7.46 -11.91
C LEU A 106 9.49 6.30 -11.88
N TYR A 107 9.64 5.38 -10.92
CA TYR A 107 8.70 4.28 -10.71
C TYR A 107 7.27 4.79 -10.57
N VAL A 108 7.04 5.80 -9.72
CA VAL A 108 5.71 6.42 -9.55
C VAL A 108 5.21 7.04 -10.85
N GLY A 109 6.04 7.82 -11.54
CA GLY A 109 5.69 8.44 -12.81
C GLY A 109 5.25 7.40 -13.85
N PHE A 110 6.03 6.34 -14.01
CA PHE A 110 5.71 5.24 -14.92
C PHE A 110 4.46 4.46 -14.50
N VAL A 111 4.28 4.18 -13.21
CA VAL A 111 3.07 3.51 -12.71
C VAL A 111 1.82 4.34 -13.03
N ILE A 112 1.86 5.65 -12.81
CA ILE A 112 0.73 6.54 -13.14
C ILE A 112 0.52 6.59 -14.66
N MET A 113 1.59 6.62 -15.46
CA MET A 113 1.52 6.57 -16.92
C MET A 113 0.79 5.31 -17.40
N PHE A 114 1.25 4.13 -16.97
CA PHE A 114 0.62 2.86 -17.35
C PHE A 114 -0.82 2.77 -16.87
N ARG A 115 -1.13 3.21 -15.64
CA ARG A 115 -2.51 3.22 -15.12
C ARG A 115 -3.42 4.12 -15.96
N SER A 116 -2.89 5.26 -16.39
CA SER A 116 -3.64 6.23 -17.19
C SER A 116 -3.85 5.74 -18.62
N LEU A 117 -2.83 5.13 -19.23
CA LEU A 117 -2.94 4.46 -20.53
C LEU A 117 -3.96 3.32 -20.49
N TRP A 118 -3.96 2.52 -19.41
CA TRP A 118 -4.96 1.48 -19.19
C TRP A 118 -6.37 2.06 -19.09
N ALA A 119 -6.55 3.17 -18.35
CA ALA A 119 -7.84 3.85 -18.24
C ALA A 119 -8.33 4.37 -19.60
N VAL A 120 -7.43 4.90 -20.44
CA VAL A 120 -7.77 5.29 -21.82
C VAL A 120 -8.20 4.06 -22.62
N ALA A 121 -7.45 2.96 -22.58
CA ALA A 121 -7.83 1.72 -23.28
C ALA A 121 -9.21 1.23 -22.84
N THR A 122 -9.45 1.17 -21.52
CA THR A 122 -10.74 0.76 -20.95
C THR A 122 -11.88 1.70 -21.35
N SER A 123 -11.61 3.00 -21.50
CA SER A 123 -12.62 3.97 -21.97
C SER A 123 -13.06 3.72 -23.41
N ILE A 124 -12.13 3.27 -24.26
CA ILE A 124 -12.42 2.90 -25.65
C ILE A 124 -13.27 1.63 -25.66
N ASP A 125 -12.94 0.64 -24.83
CA ASP A 125 -13.74 -0.58 -24.70
C ASP A 125 -15.17 -0.27 -24.23
N LEU A 126 -15.33 0.59 -23.22
CA LEU A 126 -16.65 1.03 -22.75
C LEU A 126 -17.46 1.73 -23.85
N LYS A 127 -16.80 2.55 -24.67
CA LYS A 127 -17.44 3.19 -25.83
C LYS A 127 -17.92 2.13 -26.83
N ASN A 128 -17.10 1.12 -27.11
CA ASN A 128 -17.42 0.02 -28.03
C ASN A 128 -18.57 -0.85 -27.52
N TYR A 129 -18.68 -1.04 -26.20
CA TYR A 129 -19.79 -1.76 -25.57
C TYR A 129 -21.05 -0.90 -25.34
N GLY A 130 -21.06 0.36 -25.76
CA GLY A 130 -22.22 1.26 -25.62
C GLY A 130 -22.50 1.71 -24.17
N VAL A 131 -21.54 1.59 -23.26
CA VAL A 131 -21.70 1.97 -21.85
C VAL A 131 -21.60 3.49 -21.71
N LYS A 132 -22.60 4.09 -21.06
CA LYS A 132 -22.61 5.53 -20.75
C LYS A 132 -21.51 5.86 -19.73
N GLY A 133 -20.85 7.02 -19.88
CA GLY A 133 -19.77 7.46 -18.98
C GLY A 133 -18.35 7.22 -19.51
N TRP A 134 -18.19 6.63 -20.69
CA TRP A 134 -16.88 6.43 -21.35
C TRP A 134 -16.09 7.74 -21.51
N VAL A 135 -16.77 8.85 -21.80
CA VAL A 135 -16.14 10.17 -21.97
C VAL A 135 -15.43 10.61 -20.68
N ASN A 136 -16.07 10.42 -19.52
CA ASN A 136 -15.48 10.81 -18.24
C ASN A 136 -14.22 10.00 -17.95
N LEU A 137 -14.26 8.68 -18.20
CA LEU A 137 -13.09 7.82 -18.02
C LEU A 137 -11.97 8.19 -19.01
N MET A 138 -12.32 8.51 -20.26
CA MET A 138 -11.36 8.93 -21.28
C MET A 138 -10.67 10.24 -20.89
N LEU A 139 -11.43 11.22 -20.40
CA LEU A 139 -10.89 12.49 -19.91
C LEU A 139 -9.92 12.28 -18.74
N VAL A 140 -10.31 11.47 -17.75
CA VAL A 140 -9.45 11.13 -16.61
C VAL A 140 -8.17 10.43 -17.08
N GLY A 141 -8.28 9.49 -18.02
CA GLY A 141 -7.14 8.79 -18.60
C GLY A 141 -6.17 9.73 -19.32
N VAL A 142 -6.68 10.60 -20.19
CA VAL A 142 -5.84 11.56 -20.93
C VAL A 142 -5.17 12.57 -19.99
N LEU A 143 -5.91 13.13 -19.02
CA LEU A 143 -5.33 14.02 -18.01
C LEU A 143 -4.26 13.30 -17.18
N GLY A 144 -4.50 12.04 -16.82
CA GLY A 144 -3.54 11.20 -16.10
C GLY A 144 -2.26 10.95 -16.90
N VAL A 145 -2.36 10.71 -18.22
CA VAL A 145 -1.20 10.56 -19.11
C VAL A 145 -0.39 11.85 -19.13
N VAL A 146 -1.02 13.01 -19.35
CA VAL A 146 -0.33 14.31 -19.34
C VAL A 146 0.35 14.56 -18.00
N PHE A 147 -0.37 14.30 -16.90
CA PHE A 147 0.17 14.43 -15.55
C PHE A 147 1.38 13.51 -15.31
N SER A 148 1.33 12.27 -15.78
CA SER A 148 2.44 11.33 -15.64
C SER A 148 3.71 11.78 -16.37
N PHE A 149 3.58 12.39 -17.56
CA PHE A 149 4.72 12.96 -18.27
C PHE A 149 5.35 14.12 -17.50
N ILE A 150 4.53 14.96 -16.86
CA ILE A 150 5.01 16.04 -15.98
C ILE A 150 5.81 15.47 -14.81
N LEU A 151 5.32 14.40 -14.19
CA LEU A 151 6.01 13.72 -13.08
C LEU A 151 7.33 13.08 -13.50
N ILE A 152 7.37 12.40 -14.65
CA ILE A 152 8.60 11.77 -15.15
C ILE A 152 9.66 12.85 -15.47
N ARG A 153 9.25 13.97 -16.05
CA ARG A 153 10.16 15.08 -16.37
C ARG A 153 10.63 15.84 -15.13
N ASN A 154 9.82 15.87 -14.06
CA ASN A 154 10.18 16.52 -12.81
C ASN A 154 10.05 15.53 -11.63
N PRO A 155 11.08 14.70 -11.39
CA PRO A 155 11.10 13.73 -10.30
C PRO A 155 10.82 14.34 -8.93
N ALA A 156 11.23 15.59 -8.68
CA ALA A 156 10.93 16.25 -7.40
C ALA A 156 9.41 16.37 -7.14
N LEU A 157 8.62 16.66 -8.18
CA LEU A 157 7.16 16.69 -8.07
C LEU A 157 6.56 15.29 -7.86
N ALA A 158 7.14 14.26 -8.48
CA ALA A 158 6.72 12.87 -8.27
C ALA A 158 6.93 12.44 -6.81
N GLY A 159 8.10 12.76 -6.25
CA GLY A 159 8.40 12.54 -4.83
C GLY A 159 7.44 13.26 -3.90
N MET A 160 7.17 14.56 -4.11
CA MET A 160 6.21 15.31 -3.30
C MET A 160 4.79 14.76 -3.38
N THR A 161 4.36 14.37 -4.58
CA THR A 161 3.03 13.75 -4.78
C THR A 161 2.93 12.46 -3.97
N LEU A 162 3.97 11.63 -3.98
CA LEU A 162 4.01 10.40 -3.20
C LEU A 162 3.96 10.69 -1.69
N VAL A 163 4.78 11.61 -1.19
CA VAL A 163 4.76 12.02 0.24
C VAL A 163 3.38 12.51 0.65
N PHE A 164 2.75 13.33 -0.19
CA PHE A 164 1.42 13.87 0.07
C PHE A 164 0.37 12.76 0.20
N TRP A 165 0.31 11.83 -0.77
CA TRP A 165 -0.62 10.70 -0.73
C TRP A 165 -0.33 9.74 0.44
N THR A 166 0.94 9.49 0.75
CA THR A 166 1.33 8.66 1.89
C THR A 166 0.92 9.31 3.22
N GLY A 167 1.15 10.62 3.38
CA GLY A 167 0.73 11.36 4.57
C GLY A 167 -0.78 11.30 4.77
N ILE A 168 -1.56 11.52 3.69
CA ILE A 168 -3.02 11.36 3.72
C ILE A 168 -3.40 9.94 4.12
N ALA A 169 -2.78 8.93 3.52
CA ALA A 169 -3.07 7.53 3.81
C ALA A 169 -2.83 7.19 5.30
N PHE A 170 -1.74 7.69 5.89
CA PHE A 170 -1.47 7.52 7.32
C PHE A 170 -2.48 8.23 8.21
N LEU A 171 -2.85 9.47 7.89
CA LEU A 171 -3.88 10.20 8.65
C LEU A 171 -5.23 9.48 8.59
N LEU A 172 -5.70 9.14 7.40
CA LEU A 172 -6.99 8.47 7.23
C LEU A 172 -7.00 7.09 7.91
N SER A 173 -5.93 6.31 7.75
CA SER A 173 -5.81 5.00 8.41
C SER A 173 -5.76 5.14 9.92
N GLY A 174 -5.08 6.17 10.44
CA GLY A 174 -4.99 6.45 11.87
C GLY A 174 -6.34 6.88 12.47
N ILE A 175 -7.07 7.76 11.79
CA ILE A 175 -8.43 8.18 12.17
C ILE A 175 -9.37 6.96 12.16
N PHE A 176 -9.31 6.14 11.11
CA PHE A 176 -10.11 4.92 11.00
C PHE A 176 -9.84 3.94 12.14
N ASN A 177 -8.56 3.65 12.44
CA ASN A 177 -8.19 2.76 13.53
C ASN A 177 -8.62 3.31 14.90
N THR A 178 -8.49 4.63 15.11
CA THR A 178 -8.93 5.27 16.34
C THR A 178 -10.45 5.14 16.51
N TYR A 179 -11.22 5.38 15.45
CA TYR A 179 -12.67 5.17 15.44
C TYR A 179 -13.06 3.70 15.71
N LEU A 180 -12.37 2.76 15.06
CA LEU A 180 -12.58 1.32 15.26
C LEU A 180 -12.31 0.91 16.70
N ALA A 181 -11.22 1.41 17.30
CA ALA A 181 -10.86 1.11 18.68
C ALA A 181 -11.92 1.59 19.67
N PHE A 182 -12.48 2.79 19.47
CA PHE A 182 -13.59 3.27 20.30
C PHE A 182 -14.85 2.43 20.12
N LYS A 183 -15.14 1.97 18.90
CA LYS A 183 -16.27 1.07 18.65
C LYS A 183 -16.08 -0.28 19.36
N MET A 184 -14.86 -0.83 19.34
CA MET A 184 -14.51 -2.06 20.06
C MET A 184 -14.59 -1.86 21.58
N LYS A 185 -14.09 -0.74 22.13
CA LYS A 185 -14.22 -0.40 23.55
C LYS A 185 -15.68 -0.37 24.01
N ASN A 186 -16.56 0.27 23.21
CA ASN A 186 -17.98 0.34 23.53
C ASN A 186 -18.65 -1.04 23.49
N LEU A 187 -18.23 -1.92 22.58
CA LEU A 187 -18.70 -3.31 22.55
C LEU A 187 -18.22 -4.08 23.77
N HIS A 188 -16.93 -3.96 24.15
CA HIS A 188 -16.36 -4.62 25.31
C HIS A 188 -17.16 -4.31 26.58
N ASN A 189 -17.42 -3.03 26.83
CA ASN A 189 -18.16 -2.57 27.99
C ASN A 189 -19.60 -3.13 28.04
N LYS A 190 -20.28 -3.25 26.88
CA LYS A 190 -21.61 -3.84 26.79
C LYS A 190 -21.59 -5.34 27.15
N TRP A 191 -20.63 -6.09 26.60
CA TRP A 191 -20.50 -7.51 26.87
C TRP A 191 -20.18 -7.79 28.35
N ASP A 192 -19.29 -7.00 28.95
CA ASP A 192 -18.97 -7.14 30.37
C ASP A 192 -20.21 -6.88 31.24
N SER A 193 -20.98 -5.83 30.93
CA SER A 193 -22.21 -5.49 31.68
C SER A 193 -23.30 -6.58 31.60
N ILE A 194 -23.35 -7.36 30.51
CA ILE A 194 -24.31 -8.45 30.35
C ILE A 194 -23.84 -9.70 31.10
N SER A 195 -22.53 -10.01 31.09
CA SER A 195 -22.01 -11.13 31.89
C SER A 195 -22.18 -10.91 33.39
N PHE A 196 -21.98 -9.68 33.89
CA PHE A 196 -22.17 -9.36 35.32
C PHE A 196 -23.64 -9.37 35.77
N LYS A 197 -24.61 -9.37 34.85
CA LYS A 197 -26.05 -9.36 35.19
C LYS A 197 -26.67 -10.77 35.19
N ASN A 198 -25.93 -11.77 34.72
CA ASN A 198 -26.35 -13.17 34.65
C ASN A 198 -25.65 -14.07 35.68
N GLU A 199 -24.88 -13.47 36.60
CA GLU A 199 -24.39 -14.07 37.85
C GLU A 199 -25.24 -13.56 39.03
#